data_AF-A0A372QPT1-F1
#
_entry.id   AF-A0A372QPT1-F1
#
_cell.length_a   1.000
_cell.length_b   1.000
_cell.length_c   1.000
_cell.angle_alpha   90.00
_cell.angle_beta   90.00
_cell.angle_gamma   90.00
#
_symmetry.space_group_name_H-M   'P 1'
#
loop_
_entity.id
_entity.type
_entity.pdbx_description
1 polymer ?
#
loop_
_entity_poly.entity_id
_entity_poly.type
_entity_poly.pdbx_seq_one_letter_code
_entity_poly.pdbx_strand_id
1 'polypeptide(L)'
;TLSSIVIYCLALSALESLVVFYHHAFVVKFILTPQGKGISDSDLIYHGIFFLSLIYQVAFCVYSLITRNSIQLIALVVFNILSLAYAGVQIYQHIILEEEGTIGAEFIPDDKFKTPKDARDYFVKRMRPIEYIIASLVLTFSIYLSLLSYKLTKEFGWENYKTYTADLKVRKAYVSLTILQTLVKLDIFFIISYAIQLIPSKLIGYSRSIFETVLVFVIGFLLSSLAWYSVDKEMKYILLIVINLCCISLAYIVYRLIGINSPVPDGTIDPYQFTRRLLTFTLSVTFILVCATIYYGIICFRNMARGIYIY
;
A
#
# COMPACT_ATOMS: atom_id res chain seq x y z
N THR A 1 19.48 11.81 -6.79
CA THR A 1 18.11 11.26 -6.82
C THR A 1 18.02 10.06 -5.90
N LEU A 2 18.78 8.99 -6.19
CA LEU A 2 18.83 7.79 -5.36
C LEU A 2 19.28 8.08 -3.92
N SER A 3 20.37 8.83 -3.73
CA SER A 3 20.86 9.18 -2.39
C SER A 3 19.80 9.90 -1.55
N SER A 4 19.03 10.82 -2.14
CA SER A 4 17.96 11.54 -1.44
C SER A 4 16.84 10.60 -0.99
N ILE A 5 16.44 9.63 -1.83
CA ILE A 5 15.41 8.63 -1.51
C ILE A 5 15.89 7.66 -0.44
N VAL A 6 17.16 7.25 -0.48
CA VAL A 6 17.74 6.38 0.55
C VAL A 6 17.82 7.11 1.89
N ILE A 7 18.29 8.36 1.92
CA ILE A 7 18.33 9.17 3.15
C ILE A 7 16.92 9.38 3.71
N TYR A 8 15.94 9.69 2.85
CA TYR A 8 14.53 9.78 3.21
C TYR A 8 14.00 8.48 3.82
N CYS A 9 14.27 7.34 3.18
CA CYS A 9 13.88 6.02 3.67
C CYS A 9 14.49 5.73 5.04
N LEU A 10 15.79 6.01 5.22
CA LEU A 10 16.47 5.78 6.50
C LEU A 10 15.91 6.68 7.62
N ALA A 11 15.65 7.96 7.31
CA ALA A 11 15.07 8.90 8.27
C ALA A 11 13.66 8.47 8.71
N LEU A 12 12.79 8.10 7.76
CA LEU A 12 11.46 7.61 8.09
C LEU A 12 11.49 6.27 8.82
N SER A 13 12.33 5.33 8.40
CA SER A 13 12.47 4.06 9.11
C SER A 13 12.93 4.26 10.55
N ALA A 14 13.80 5.23 10.83
CA ALA A 14 14.21 5.56 12.19
C ALA A 14 13.06 6.15 13.02
N LEU A 15 12.27 7.07 12.44
CA LEU A 15 11.12 7.67 13.12
C LEU A 15 10.01 6.64 13.39
N GLU A 16 9.70 5.79 12.41
CA GLU A 16 8.74 4.69 12.54
C GLU A 16 9.17 3.70 13.62
N SER A 17 10.46 3.34 13.65
CA SER A 17 10.99 2.44 14.70
C SER A 17 10.81 3.04 16.10
N LEU A 18 10.90 4.36 16.20
CA LEU A 18 10.72 5.11 17.43
C LEU A 18 9.25 5.12 17.87
N VAL A 19 8.30 5.29 16.93
CA VAL A 19 6.86 5.16 17.21
C VAL A 19 6.53 3.74 17.68
N VAL A 20 6.99 2.71 16.96
CA VAL A 20 6.79 1.29 17.33
C VAL A 20 7.39 0.98 18.71
N PHE A 21 8.54 1.57 19.05
CA PHE A 21 9.13 1.43 20.38
C PHE A 21 8.22 2.01 21.48
N TYR A 22 7.68 3.21 21.28
CA TYR A 22 6.76 3.81 22.27
C TYR A 22 5.41 3.08 22.33
N HIS A 23 4.89 2.61 21.20
CA HIS A 23 3.70 1.76 21.13
C HIS A 23 3.88 0.51 21.98
N HIS A 24 4.98 -0.22 21.77
CA HIS A 24 5.25 -1.44 22.55
C HIS A 24 5.44 -1.12 24.05
N ALA A 25 6.15 -0.03 24.37
CA ALA A 25 6.34 0.41 25.74
C ALA A 25 5.02 0.80 26.44
N PHE A 26 4.05 1.34 25.69
CA PHE A 26 2.70 1.63 26.16
C PHE A 26 1.90 0.35 26.39
N VAL A 27 1.82 -0.52 25.39
CA VAL A 27 1.01 -1.76 25.42
C VAL A 27 1.44 -2.70 26.55
N VAL A 28 2.74 -2.83 26.83
CA VAL A 28 3.24 -3.70 27.91
C VAL A 28 2.78 -3.27 29.31
N LYS A 29 2.31 -2.02 29.48
CA LYS A 29 1.72 -1.55 30.74
C LYS A 29 0.30 -2.06 31.00
N PHE A 30 -0.32 -2.73 30.03
CA PHE A 30 -1.69 -3.22 30.10
C PHE A 30 -1.78 -4.70 29.74
N ILE A 31 -2.54 -5.45 30.53
CA ILE A 31 -2.99 -6.79 30.15
C ILE A 31 -4.23 -6.59 29.28
N LEU A 32 -4.02 -6.58 27.97
CA LEU A 32 -5.06 -6.28 26.99
C LEU A 32 -6.12 -7.39 26.91
N THR A 33 -7.38 -6.97 26.74
CA THR A 33 -8.47 -7.87 26.33
C THR A 33 -8.19 -8.43 24.93
N PRO A 34 -8.85 -9.52 24.50
CA PRO A 34 -8.71 -10.06 23.13
C PRO A 34 -8.95 -8.99 22.05
N GLN A 35 -9.91 -8.10 22.29
CA GLN A 35 -10.21 -6.96 21.42
C GLN A 35 -9.06 -5.94 21.41
N GLY A 36 -8.58 -5.51 22.57
CA GLY A 36 -7.43 -4.59 22.68
C GLY A 36 -6.17 -5.16 22.02
N LYS A 37 -5.93 -6.47 22.16
CA LYS A 37 -4.83 -7.17 21.49
C LYS A 37 -5.00 -7.12 19.96
N GLY A 38 -6.20 -7.38 19.44
CA GLY A 38 -6.47 -7.26 18.00
C GLY A 38 -6.24 -5.86 17.44
N ILE A 39 -6.57 -4.81 18.21
CA ILE A 39 -6.31 -3.40 17.82
C ILE A 39 -4.79 -3.14 17.78
N SER A 40 -4.06 -3.53 18.83
CA SER A 40 -2.59 -3.39 18.89
C SER A 40 -1.88 -4.14 17.77
N ASP A 41 -2.28 -5.40 17.50
CA ASP A 41 -1.68 -6.22 16.45
C ASP A 41 -1.96 -5.63 15.05
N SER A 42 -3.14 -5.01 14.86
CA SER A 42 -3.48 -4.31 13.62
C SER A 42 -2.58 -3.11 13.38
N ASP A 43 -2.42 -2.27 14.41
CA ASP A 43 -1.58 -1.07 14.36
C ASP A 43 -0.11 -1.42 14.03
N LEU A 44 0.44 -2.44 14.69
CA LEU A 44 1.81 -2.93 14.41
C LEU A 44 1.98 -3.42 12.97
N ILE A 45 0.98 -4.12 12.43
CA ILE A 45 1.00 -4.57 11.04
C ILE A 45 1.00 -3.37 10.07
N TYR A 46 0.33 -2.28 10.42
CA TYR A 46 0.29 -1.09 9.59
C TYR A 46 1.64 -0.36 9.54
N HIS A 47 2.32 -0.25 10.69
CA HIS A 47 3.72 0.16 10.72
C HIS A 47 4.59 -0.75 9.83
N GLY A 48 4.40 -2.07 9.90
CA GLY A 48 5.11 -3.04 9.06
C GLY A 48 4.89 -2.83 7.55
N ILE A 49 3.65 -2.53 7.14
CA ILE A 49 3.32 -2.22 5.74
C ILE A 49 3.93 -0.88 5.32
N PHE A 50 3.94 0.11 6.21
CA PHE A 50 4.60 1.39 5.93
C PHE A 50 6.11 1.19 5.69
N PHE A 51 6.80 0.39 6.52
CA PHE A 51 8.20 0.00 6.28
C PHE A 51 8.39 -0.71 4.94
N LEU A 52 7.50 -1.67 4.61
CA LEU A 52 7.54 -2.36 3.32
C LEU A 52 7.38 -1.37 2.16
N SER A 53 6.53 -0.34 2.31
CA SER A 53 6.34 0.72 1.32
C SER A 53 7.62 1.53 1.09
N LEU A 54 8.40 1.82 2.14
CA LEU A 54 9.67 2.53 2.03
C LEU A 54 10.70 1.71 1.24
N ILE A 55 10.83 0.42 1.58
CA ILE A 55 11.72 -0.52 0.87
C ILE A 55 11.31 -0.62 -0.61
N TYR A 56 10.02 -0.79 -0.85
CA TYR A 56 9.47 -0.84 -2.21
C TYR A 56 9.75 0.45 -2.98
N GLN A 57 9.61 1.62 -2.36
CA GLN A 57 9.90 2.92 -2.98
C GLN A 57 11.37 3.04 -3.41
N VAL A 58 12.32 2.59 -2.58
CA VAL A 58 13.74 2.56 -2.95
C VAL A 58 13.97 1.60 -4.12
N ALA A 59 13.48 0.36 -4.03
CA ALA A 59 13.64 -0.64 -5.07
C ALA A 59 13.05 -0.19 -6.41
N PHE A 60 11.84 0.40 -6.38
CA PHE A 60 11.14 0.92 -7.54
C PHE A 60 11.85 2.14 -8.14
N CYS A 61 12.46 3.00 -7.31
CA CYS A 61 13.32 4.08 -7.78
C CYS A 61 14.58 3.54 -8.49
N VAL A 62 15.31 2.61 -7.87
CA VAL A 62 16.50 2.00 -8.49
C VAL A 62 16.14 1.39 -9.84
N TYR A 63 15.05 0.61 -9.88
CA TYR A 63 14.58 -0.03 -11.10
C TYR A 63 14.20 0.99 -12.19
N SER A 64 13.47 2.05 -11.85
CA SER A 64 13.09 3.10 -12.81
C SER A 64 14.28 3.90 -13.34
N LEU A 65 15.32 4.12 -12.54
CA LEU A 65 16.55 4.77 -12.97
C LEU A 65 17.39 3.88 -13.89
N ILE A 66 17.55 2.59 -13.57
CA ILE A 66 18.29 1.64 -14.40
C ILE A 66 17.63 1.48 -15.77
N THR A 67 16.29 1.34 -15.77
CA THR A 67 15.51 1.20 -17.01
C THR A 67 15.26 2.52 -17.74
N ARG A 68 15.72 3.66 -17.17
CA ARG A 68 15.49 5.02 -17.69
C ARG A 68 14.02 5.29 -18.03
N ASN A 69 13.12 4.78 -17.21
CA ASN A 69 11.70 4.75 -17.51
C ASN A 69 10.96 5.92 -16.86
N SER A 70 10.61 6.91 -17.66
CA SER A 70 9.94 8.13 -17.19
C SER A 70 8.52 7.88 -16.64
N ILE A 71 7.81 6.87 -17.15
CA ILE A 71 6.47 6.51 -16.66
C ILE A 71 6.56 5.92 -15.24
N GLN A 72 7.57 5.10 -14.98
CA GLN A 72 7.80 4.56 -13.64
C GLN A 72 8.22 5.63 -12.63
N LEU A 73 8.94 6.67 -13.07
CA LEU A 73 9.23 7.83 -12.22
C LEU A 73 7.96 8.59 -11.81
N ILE A 74 7.03 8.80 -12.74
CA ILE A 74 5.72 9.41 -12.41
C ILE A 74 4.95 8.52 -11.43
N ALA A 75 4.95 7.20 -11.65
CA ALA A 75 4.34 6.25 -10.73
C ALA A 75 4.98 6.28 -9.33
N LEU A 76 6.29 6.52 -9.22
CA LEU A 76 7.00 6.67 -7.94
C LEU A 76 6.48 7.90 -7.16
N VAL A 77 6.19 9.01 -7.85
CA VAL A 77 5.58 10.20 -7.23
C VAL A 77 4.17 9.89 -6.74
N VAL A 78 3.35 9.26 -7.58
CA VAL A 78 1.98 8.85 -7.19
C VAL A 78 2.02 7.90 -5.99
N PHE A 79 2.93 6.92 -6.00
CA PHE A 79 3.11 6.00 -4.89
C PHE A 79 3.45 6.73 -3.59
N ASN A 80 4.34 7.72 -3.64
CA ASN A 80 4.69 8.50 -2.45
C ASN A 80 3.53 9.36 -1.92
N ILE A 81 2.67 9.89 -2.81
CA ILE A 81 1.43 10.57 -2.42
C ILE A 81 0.44 9.59 -1.77
N LEU A 82 0.35 8.35 -2.27
CA LEU A 82 -0.46 7.30 -1.64
C LEU A 82 0.10 6.92 -0.26
N SER A 83 1.43 6.89 -0.08
CA SER A 83 2.06 6.70 1.24
C SER A 83 1.73 7.85 2.21
N LEU A 84 1.61 9.09 1.72
CA LEU A 84 1.15 10.22 2.55
C LEU A 84 -0.29 10.02 3.03
N ALA A 85 -1.19 9.62 2.12
CA ALA A 85 -2.57 9.33 2.47
C ALA A 85 -2.66 8.16 3.47
N TYR A 86 -1.84 7.12 3.27
CA TYR A 86 -1.71 6.01 4.20
C TYR A 86 -1.29 6.46 5.61
N ALA A 87 -0.24 7.29 5.72
CA ALA A 87 0.21 7.85 6.99
C ALA A 87 -0.91 8.64 7.70
N GLY A 88 -1.74 9.38 6.94
CA GLY A 88 -2.91 10.06 7.49
C GLY A 88 -3.97 9.11 8.07
N VAL A 89 -4.24 7.99 7.40
CA VAL A 89 -5.17 6.96 7.91
C VAL A 89 -4.58 6.22 9.11
N GLN A 90 -3.26 6.00 9.12
CA GLN A 90 -2.53 5.35 10.22
C GLN A 90 -2.60 6.17 11.52
N ILE A 91 -2.46 7.50 11.47
CA ILE A 91 -2.65 8.37 12.65
C ILE A 91 -4.03 8.16 13.27
N TYR A 92 -5.07 8.00 12.44
CA TYR A 92 -6.41 7.71 12.96
C TYR A 92 -6.49 6.34 13.63
N GLN A 93 -5.79 5.33 13.10
CA GLN A 93 -5.70 4.03 13.75
C GLN A 93 -5.05 4.12 15.12
N HIS A 94 -3.98 4.89 15.22
CA HIS A 94 -3.26 5.04 16.48
C HIS A 94 -4.14 5.72 17.54
N ILE A 95 -4.94 6.72 17.15
CA ILE A 95 -5.94 7.33 18.04
C ILE A 95 -6.96 6.31 18.56
N ILE A 96 -7.43 5.38 17.71
CA ILE A 96 -8.33 4.30 18.14
C ILE A 96 -7.65 3.42 19.20
N LEU A 97 -6.38 3.06 19.01
CA LEU A 97 -5.64 2.29 20.00
C LEU A 97 -5.53 3.02 21.33
N GLU A 98 -5.21 4.32 21.30
CA GLU A 98 -5.08 5.17 22.48
C GLU A 98 -6.40 5.27 23.27
N GLU A 99 -7.53 5.39 22.57
CA GLU A 99 -8.85 5.61 23.15
C GLU A 99 -9.57 4.31 23.54
N GLU A 100 -9.54 3.31 22.66
CA GLU A 100 -10.34 2.08 22.78
C GLU A 100 -9.50 0.83 23.07
N GLY A 101 -8.21 0.84 22.76
CA GLY A 101 -7.33 -0.32 22.92
C GLY A 101 -7.14 -0.78 24.38
N THR A 102 -7.30 0.14 25.34
CA THR A 102 -7.12 -0.13 26.78
C THR A 102 -8.43 -0.30 27.56
N ILE A 103 -9.58 -0.23 26.90
CA ILE A 103 -10.89 -0.38 27.56
C ILE A 103 -11.02 -1.80 28.13
N GLY A 104 -11.24 -1.90 29.44
CA GLY A 104 -11.36 -3.17 30.15
C GLY A 104 -10.03 -3.92 30.35
N ALA A 105 -8.89 -3.31 30.04
CA ALA A 105 -7.57 -3.87 30.29
C ALA A 105 -7.13 -3.67 31.75
N GLU A 106 -6.39 -4.64 32.29
CA GLU A 106 -5.80 -4.51 33.63
C GLU A 106 -4.48 -3.73 33.54
N PHE A 107 -4.33 -2.68 34.36
CA PHE A 107 -3.13 -1.84 34.37
C PHE A 107 -2.07 -2.40 35.33
N ILE A 108 -0.82 -2.45 34.86
CA ILE A 108 0.33 -2.88 35.66
C ILE A 108 1.03 -1.62 36.21
N PRO A 109 0.83 -1.26 37.50
CA PRO A 109 1.48 -0.09 38.09
C PRO A 109 2.99 -0.28 38.20
N ASP A 110 3.72 0.82 38.04
CA ASP A 110 5.19 0.89 38.11
C ASP A 110 5.59 2.19 38.84
N ASP A 111 6.84 2.32 39.26
CA ASP A 111 7.35 3.47 40.02
C ASP A 111 7.13 4.79 39.28
N LYS A 112 7.11 4.75 37.94
CA LYS A 112 6.92 5.92 37.07
C LYS A 112 5.45 6.27 36.81
N PHE A 113 4.53 5.30 36.85
CA PHE A 113 3.13 5.49 36.46
C PHE A 113 2.20 4.80 37.44
N LYS A 114 1.49 5.60 38.24
CA LYS A 114 0.57 5.11 39.28
C LYS A 114 -0.86 4.93 38.78
N THR A 115 -1.25 5.68 37.74
CA THR A 115 -2.57 5.57 37.13
C THR A 115 -2.49 5.24 35.65
N PRO A 116 -3.48 4.53 35.09
CA PRO A 116 -3.53 4.23 33.66
C PRO A 116 -3.64 5.49 32.80
N LYS A 117 -4.28 6.55 33.33
CA LYS A 117 -4.41 7.85 32.64
C LYS A 117 -3.06 8.53 32.50
N ASP A 118 -2.25 8.55 33.56
CA ASP A 118 -0.92 9.16 33.52
C ASP A 118 0.01 8.46 32.51
N ALA A 119 -0.05 7.11 32.47
CA ALA A 119 0.68 6.33 31.48
C ALA A 119 0.22 6.69 30.06
N ARG A 120 -1.09 6.64 29.80
CA ARG A 120 -1.67 6.96 28.50
C ARG A 120 -1.25 8.35 28.03
N ASP A 121 -1.50 9.38 28.83
CA ASP A 121 -1.25 10.76 28.43
C ASP A 121 0.26 11.03 28.20
N TYR A 122 1.15 10.35 28.93
CA TYR A 122 2.59 10.42 28.69
C TYR A 122 2.99 9.87 27.32
N PHE A 123 2.53 8.65 26.98
CA PHE A 123 2.89 8.02 25.70
C PHE A 123 2.23 8.74 24.52
N VAL A 124 0.94 9.09 24.62
CA VAL A 124 0.20 9.85 23.59
C VAL A 124 0.92 11.15 23.24
N LYS A 125 1.32 11.91 24.27
CA LYS A 125 2.03 13.19 24.09
C LYS A 125 3.38 13.03 23.40
N ARG A 126 3.97 11.83 23.43
CA ARG A 126 5.25 11.52 22.80
C ARG A 126 5.12 10.93 21.41
N MET A 127 4.10 10.10 21.17
CA MET A 127 3.86 9.42 19.89
C MET A 127 3.28 10.37 18.83
N ARG A 128 2.18 11.08 19.13
CA ARG A 128 1.50 11.95 18.15
C ARG A 128 2.41 12.98 17.46
N PRO A 129 3.32 13.69 18.15
CA PRO A 129 4.22 14.61 17.47
C PRO A 129 5.14 13.93 16.46
N ILE A 130 5.57 12.70 16.73
CA ILE A 130 6.47 11.94 15.84
C ILE A 130 5.72 11.53 14.57
N GLU A 131 4.46 11.10 14.69
CA GLU A 131 3.62 10.80 13.53
C GLU A 131 3.35 12.02 12.67
N TYR A 132 3.09 13.19 13.28
CA TYR A 132 2.96 14.44 12.52
C TYR A 132 4.26 14.85 11.83
N ILE A 133 5.42 14.60 12.46
CA ILE A 133 6.72 14.80 11.83
C ILE A 133 6.88 13.86 10.64
N ILE A 134 6.52 12.58 10.77
CA ILE A 134 6.53 11.60 9.67
C ILE A 134 5.66 12.10 8.52
N ALA A 135 4.40 12.45 8.76
CA ALA A 135 3.49 12.95 7.73
C ALA A 135 4.01 14.24 7.05
N SER A 136 4.55 15.18 7.82
CA SER A 136 5.15 16.41 7.30
C SER A 136 6.39 16.14 6.43
N LEU A 137 7.22 15.19 6.84
CA LEU A 137 8.43 14.79 6.12
C LEU A 137 8.06 14.09 4.80
N VAL A 138 7.09 13.16 4.83
CA VAL A 138 6.54 12.52 3.62
C VAL A 138 6.00 13.58 2.66
N LEU A 139 5.19 14.53 3.13
CA LEU A 139 4.64 15.61 2.30
C LEU A 139 5.73 16.46 1.64
N THR A 140 6.71 16.91 2.43
CA THR A 140 7.84 17.71 1.93
C THR A 140 8.64 16.93 0.88
N PHE A 141 8.85 15.64 1.14
CA PHE A 141 9.54 14.75 0.22
C PHE A 141 8.72 14.49 -1.05
N SER A 142 7.39 14.37 -0.97
CA SER A 142 6.52 14.24 -2.15
C SER A 142 6.68 15.42 -3.11
N ILE A 143 6.73 16.65 -2.57
CA ILE A 143 6.94 17.86 -3.36
C ILE A 143 8.34 17.83 -4.00
N TYR A 144 9.37 17.54 -3.22
CA TYR A 144 10.74 17.43 -3.72
C TYR A 144 10.89 16.36 -4.81
N LEU A 145 10.32 15.17 -4.58
CA LEU A 145 10.35 14.04 -5.50
C LEU A 145 9.58 14.35 -6.79
N SER A 146 8.46 15.06 -6.70
CA SER A 146 7.71 15.52 -7.87
C SER A 146 8.53 16.46 -8.76
N LEU A 147 9.19 17.46 -8.17
CA LEU A 147 10.07 18.38 -8.89
C LEU A 147 11.25 17.66 -9.55
N LEU A 148 11.83 16.69 -8.85
CA LEU A 148 12.96 15.90 -9.33
C LEU A 148 12.53 14.94 -10.46
N SER A 149 11.40 14.26 -10.28
CA SER A 149 10.80 13.40 -11.28
C SER A 149 10.45 14.18 -12.54
N TYR A 150 9.95 15.41 -12.43
CA TYR A 150 9.66 16.26 -13.59
C TYR A 150 10.91 16.52 -14.44
N LYS A 151 12.04 16.87 -13.79
CA LYS A 151 13.32 17.08 -14.49
C LYS A 151 13.82 15.82 -15.19
N LEU A 152 13.80 14.68 -14.50
CA LEU A 152 14.23 13.39 -15.06
C LEU A 152 13.33 12.91 -16.21
N THR A 153 12.01 13.09 -16.09
CA THR A 153 11.05 12.74 -17.14
C THR A 153 11.33 13.51 -18.43
N LYS A 154 11.77 14.77 -18.34
CA LYS A 154 12.15 15.56 -19.51
C LYS A 154 13.42 15.03 -20.18
N GLU A 155 14.42 14.64 -19.39
CA GLU A 155 15.68 14.09 -19.87
C GLU A 155 15.49 12.70 -20.53
N PHE A 156 14.83 11.78 -19.83
CA PHE A 156 14.55 10.44 -20.35
C PHE A 156 13.56 10.46 -21.53
N GLY A 157 12.59 11.38 -21.52
CA GLY A 157 11.67 11.58 -22.63
C GLY A 157 12.38 12.02 -23.91
N TRP A 158 13.42 12.85 -23.80
CA TRP A 158 14.25 13.27 -24.93
C TRP A 158 15.11 12.12 -25.47
N GLU A 159 15.69 11.29 -24.60
CA GLU A 159 16.45 10.11 -25.01
C GLU A 159 15.55 9.07 -25.71
N ASN A 160 14.40 8.72 -25.12
CA ASN A 160 13.44 7.79 -25.73
C ASN A 160 12.89 8.30 -27.05
N TYR A 161 12.69 9.62 -27.20
CA TYR A 161 12.27 10.20 -28.47
C TYR A 161 13.28 9.91 -29.59
N LYS A 162 14.58 10.02 -29.33
CA LYS A 162 15.63 9.74 -30.32
C LYS A 162 15.66 8.26 -30.73
N THR A 163 15.49 7.35 -29.78
CA THR A 163 15.57 5.90 -30.02
C THR A 163 14.41 5.38 -30.87
N TYR A 164 13.18 5.87 -30.66
CA TYR A 164 11.96 5.33 -31.30
C TYR A 164 11.43 6.20 -32.47
N THR A 165 12.32 6.87 -33.21
CA THR A 165 11.97 7.92 -34.20
C THR A 165 11.13 7.44 -35.41
N ALA A 166 11.08 6.14 -35.73
CA ALA A 166 10.59 5.69 -37.04
C ALA A 166 9.05 5.52 -37.19
N ASP A 167 8.29 5.17 -36.13
CA ASP A 167 6.84 4.97 -36.23
C ASP A 167 6.06 5.43 -34.98
N LEU A 168 5.13 6.36 -35.18
CA LEU A 168 4.23 6.88 -34.15
C LEU A 168 3.33 5.80 -33.53
N LYS A 169 2.96 4.75 -34.29
CA LYS A 169 2.13 3.65 -33.80
C LYS A 169 2.88 2.78 -32.80
N VAL A 170 4.12 2.41 -33.12
CA VAL A 170 5.00 1.64 -32.24
C VAL A 170 5.30 2.42 -30.98
N ARG A 171 5.55 3.73 -31.08
CA ARG A 171 5.77 4.60 -29.92
C ARG A 171 4.55 4.64 -28.97
N LYS A 172 3.33 4.76 -29.52
CA LYS A 172 2.10 4.73 -28.70
C LYS A 172 1.88 3.36 -28.04
N ALA A 173 2.19 2.27 -28.74
CA ALA A 173 2.15 0.93 -28.19
C ALA A 173 3.15 0.79 -27.03
N TYR A 174 4.40 1.24 -27.22
CA TYR A 174 5.45 1.21 -26.20
C TYR A 174 5.05 1.92 -24.91
N VAL A 175 4.49 3.13 -25.03
CA VAL A 175 3.99 3.89 -23.87
C VAL A 175 2.89 3.11 -23.15
N SER A 176 1.93 2.55 -23.89
CA SER A 176 0.81 1.80 -23.31
C SER A 176 1.29 0.53 -22.58
N LEU A 177 2.21 -0.21 -23.19
CA LEU A 177 2.82 -1.40 -22.58
C LEU A 177 3.60 -1.04 -21.32
N THR A 178 4.36 0.04 -21.37
CA THR A 178 5.14 0.52 -20.24
C THR A 178 4.25 0.97 -19.07
N ILE A 179 3.13 1.64 -19.36
CA ILE A 179 2.13 1.98 -18.34
C ILE A 179 1.56 0.70 -17.72
N LEU A 180 1.20 -0.29 -18.55
CA LEU A 180 0.70 -1.58 -18.05
C LEU A 180 1.73 -2.30 -17.16
N GLN A 181 2.99 -2.38 -17.58
CA GLN A 181 4.08 -2.94 -16.76
C GLN A 181 4.24 -2.21 -15.42
N THR A 182 4.01 -0.89 -15.43
CA THR A 182 4.11 -0.06 -14.23
C THR A 182 2.95 -0.31 -13.29
N LEU A 183 1.72 -0.37 -13.82
CA LEU A 183 0.52 -0.68 -13.04
C LEU A 183 0.59 -2.06 -12.40
N VAL A 184 1.04 -3.09 -13.13
CA VAL A 184 1.21 -4.45 -12.58
C VAL A 184 2.19 -4.46 -11.39
N LYS A 185 3.27 -3.67 -11.45
CA LYS A 185 4.21 -3.55 -10.30
C LYS A 185 3.53 -2.94 -9.08
N LEU A 186 2.70 -1.91 -9.28
CA LEU A 186 1.96 -1.27 -8.19
C LEU A 186 0.88 -2.22 -7.62
N ASP A 187 0.15 -2.92 -8.49
CA ASP A 187 -0.87 -3.90 -8.10
C ASP A 187 -0.29 -4.97 -7.16
N ILE A 188 0.91 -5.49 -7.46
CA ILE A 188 1.61 -6.46 -6.60
C ILE A 188 1.74 -5.93 -5.16
N PHE A 189 2.19 -4.68 -5.00
CA PHE A 189 2.37 -4.09 -3.68
C PHE A 189 1.05 -3.98 -2.92
N PHE A 190 -0.01 -3.46 -3.57
CA PHE A 190 -1.29 -3.25 -2.91
C PHE A 190 -2.03 -4.57 -2.61
N ILE A 191 -1.93 -5.58 -3.47
CA ILE A 191 -2.47 -6.92 -3.22
C ILE A 191 -1.78 -7.58 -2.03
N ILE A 192 -0.44 -7.51 -1.96
CA ILE A 192 0.31 -8.04 -0.81
C ILE A 192 -0.06 -7.27 0.46
N SER A 193 -0.11 -5.94 0.40
CA SER A 193 -0.53 -5.10 1.52
C SER A 193 -1.93 -5.49 2.02
N TYR A 194 -2.91 -5.64 1.13
CA TYR A 194 -4.25 -6.08 1.50
C TYR A 194 -4.25 -7.48 2.14
N ALA A 195 -3.48 -8.44 1.60
CA ALA A 195 -3.36 -9.77 2.19
C ALA A 195 -2.80 -9.73 3.62
N ILE A 196 -1.78 -8.91 3.87
CA ILE A 196 -1.18 -8.73 5.20
C ILE A 196 -2.20 -8.08 6.16
N GLN A 197 -2.97 -7.09 5.71
CA GLN A 197 -3.98 -6.40 6.54
C GLN A 197 -5.14 -7.30 6.96
N LEU A 198 -5.36 -8.45 6.32
CA LEU A 198 -6.38 -9.42 6.72
C LEU A 198 -5.95 -10.33 7.88
N ILE A 199 -4.66 -10.37 8.24
CA ILE A 199 -4.13 -11.22 9.32
C ILE A 199 -4.73 -10.85 10.70
N PRO A 200 -4.73 -9.57 11.14
CA PRO A 200 -5.27 -9.18 12.45
C PRO A 200 -6.78 -9.42 12.57
N SER A 201 -7.52 -9.38 11.45
CA SER A 201 -8.98 -9.53 11.44
C SER A 201 -9.46 -10.81 12.14
N LYS A 202 -8.63 -11.86 12.17
CA LYS A 202 -8.91 -13.08 12.94
C LYS A 202 -9.04 -12.83 14.44
N LEU A 203 -8.13 -12.05 15.03
CA LEU A 203 -8.08 -11.79 16.48
C LEU A 203 -9.28 -10.97 16.97
N ILE A 204 -9.88 -10.19 16.06
CA ILE A 204 -11.05 -9.35 16.31
C ILE A 204 -12.37 -10.15 16.14
N GLY A 205 -12.29 -11.47 15.91
CA GLY A 205 -13.47 -12.37 15.89
C GLY A 205 -13.96 -12.77 14.49
N TYR A 206 -13.19 -12.53 13.43
CA TYR A 206 -13.57 -12.95 12.08
C TYR A 206 -13.26 -14.45 11.83
N SER A 207 -14.26 -15.34 12.00
CA SER A 207 -14.03 -16.80 11.95
C SER A 207 -13.66 -17.35 10.56
N ARG A 208 -13.96 -16.62 9.48
CA ARG A 208 -13.70 -17.04 8.08
C ARG A 208 -12.39 -16.47 7.49
N SER A 209 -11.59 -15.74 8.29
CA SER A 209 -10.43 -14.95 7.82
C SER A 209 -9.32 -15.74 7.15
N ILE A 210 -8.99 -16.93 7.65
CA ILE A 210 -7.76 -17.64 7.26
C ILE A 210 -7.85 -18.12 5.82
N PHE A 211 -8.97 -18.75 5.45
CA PHE A 211 -9.18 -19.26 4.10
C PHE A 211 -9.14 -18.12 3.09
N GLU A 212 -9.80 -17.01 3.40
CA GLU A 212 -9.81 -15.82 2.55
C GLU A 212 -8.41 -15.21 2.41
N THR A 213 -7.69 -15.03 3.52
CA THR A 213 -6.33 -14.45 3.51
C THR A 213 -5.37 -15.29 2.65
N VAL A 214 -5.39 -16.61 2.84
CA VAL A 214 -4.57 -17.55 2.05
C VAL A 214 -4.97 -17.51 0.58
N LEU A 215 -6.27 -17.49 0.28
CA LEU A 215 -6.77 -17.45 -1.08
C LEU A 215 -6.37 -16.14 -1.79
N VAL A 216 -6.57 -14.99 -1.15
CA VAL A 216 -6.17 -13.68 -1.67
C VAL A 216 -4.66 -13.64 -1.93
N PHE A 217 -3.86 -14.14 -0.99
CA PHE A 217 -2.41 -14.18 -1.13
C PHE A 217 -1.99 -15.07 -2.31
N VAL A 218 -2.46 -16.32 -2.38
CA VAL A 218 -2.05 -17.28 -3.40
C VAL A 218 -2.58 -16.88 -4.78
N ILE A 219 -3.88 -16.60 -4.91
CA ILE A 219 -4.48 -16.22 -6.19
C ILE A 219 -3.95 -14.86 -6.64
N GLY A 220 -3.81 -13.90 -5.74
CA GLY A 220 -3.23 -12.58 -6.04
C GLY A 220 -1.78 -12.67 -6.52
N PHE A 221 -0.97 -13.52 -5.90
CA PHE A 221 0.41 -13.78 -6.32
C PHE A 221 0.48 -14.44 -7.71
N LEU A 222 -0.33 -15.47 -7.95
CA LEU A 222 -0.40 -16.17 -9.23
C LEU A 222 -0.88 -15.23 -10.35
N LEU A 223 -1.95 -14.46 -10.10
CA LEU A 223 -2.49 -13.48 -11.03
C LEU A 223 -1.43 -12.45 -11.40
N SER A 224 -0.74 -11.89 -10.41
CA SER A 224 0.27 -10.85 -10.62
C SER A 224 1.51 -11.39 -11.35
N SER A 225 1.92 -12.62 -11.04
CA SER A 225 3.03 -13.29 -11.74
C SER A 225 2.69 -13.56 -13.21
N LEU A 226 1.45 -14.01 -13.48
CA LEU A 226 0.96 -14.23 -14.83
C LEU A 226 0.84 -12.91 -15.60
N ALA A 227 0.36 -11.85 -14.94
CA ALA A 227 0.30 -10.50 -15.51
C ALA A 227 1.70 -10.00 -15.89
N TRP A 228 2.67 -10.11 -14.98
CA TRP A 228 4.06 -9.74 -15.24
C TRP A 228 4.64 -10.50 -16.43
N TYR A 229 4.53 -11.83 -16.43
CA TYR A 229 5.03 -12.69 -17.51
C TYR A 229 4.37 -12.37 -18.85
N SER A 230 3.06 -12.14 -18.85
CA SER A 230 2.31 -11.83 -20.06
C SER A 230 2.75 -10.53 -20.73
N VAL A 231 3.11 -9.53 -19.93
CA VAL A 231 3.49 -8.21 -20.43
C VAL A 231 4.97 -8.16 -20.82
N ASP A 232 5.82 -8.97 -20.17
CA ASP A 232 7.24 -9.12 -20.55
C ASP A 232 7.41 -9.86 -21.88
N LYS A 233 6.64 -10.94 -22.10
CA LYS A 233 6.72 -11.77 -23.32
C LYS A 233 5.73 -11.39 -24.41
N GLU A 234 4.93 -10.34 -24.20
CA GLU A 234 3.87 -9.89 -25.12
C GLU A 234 2.92 -11.01 -25.60
N MET A 235 2.61 -11.94 -24.69
CA MET A 235 1.79 -13.11 -25.01
C MET A 235 0.30 -12.75 -24.99
N LYS A 236 -0.26 -12.36 -26.14
CA LYS A 236 -1.66 -11.91 -26.27
C LYS A 236 -2.71 -12.82 -25.62
N TYR A 237 -2.54 -14.14 -25.69
CA TYR A 237 -3.51 -15.10 -25.14
C TYR A 237 -3.45 -15.14 -23.61
N ILE A 238 -2.25 -15.06 -23.03
CA ILE A 238 -2.07 -14.96 -21.58
C ILE A 238 -2.62 -13.62 -21.09
N LEU A 239 -2.39 -12.54 -21.84
CA LEU A 239 -2.90 -11.21 -21.50
C LEU A 239 -4.43 -11.20 -21.46
N LEU A 240 -5.08 -11.88 -22.41
CA LEU A 240 -6.53 -12.03 -22.42
C LEU A 240 -7.04 -12.78 -21.19
N ILE A 241 -6.36 -13.86 -20.77
CA ILE A 241 -6.70 -14.60 -19.55
C ILE A 241 -6.55 -13.69 -18.33
N VAL A 242 -5.44 -12.95 -18.22
CA VAL A 242 -5.17 -11.99 -17.14
C VAL A 242 -6.26 -10.93 -17.06
N ILE A 243 -6.67 -10.33 -18.18
CA ILE A 243 -7.74 -9.33 -18.22
C ILE A 243 -9.06 -9.90 -17.66
N ASN A 244 -9.43 -11.12 -18.07
CA ASN A 244 -10.65 -11.76 -17.57
C ASN A 244 -10.57 -12.06 -16.07
N LEU A 245 -9.44 -12.55 -15.59
CA LEU A 245 -9.22 -12.78 -14.16
C LEU A 245 -9.21 -11.48 -13.35
N CYS A 246 -8.65 -10.39 -13.90
CA CYS A 246 -8.71 -9.06 -13.29
C CYS A 246 -10.17 -8.58 -13.17
N CYS A 247 -11.02 -8.80 -14.17
CA CYS A 247 -12.45 -8.49 -14.08
C CYS A 247 -13.15 -9.26 -12.95
N ILE A 248 -12.83 -10.55 -12.78
CA ILE A 248 -13.35 -11.36 -11.66
C ILE A 248 -12.83 -10.83 -10.32
N SER A 249 -11.54 -10.50 -10.25
CA SER A 249 -10.93 -9.93 -9.04
C SER A 249 -11.56 -8.59 -8.65
N LEU A 250 -11.97 -7.78 -9.62
CA LEU A 250 -12.64 -6.50 -9.41
C LEU A 250 -14.01 -6.72 -8.76
N ALA A 251 -14.77 -7.74 -9.19
CA ALA A 251 -16.02 -8.11 -8.53
C ALA A 251 -15.81 -8.54 -7.07
N TYR A 252 -14.75 -9.29 -6.77
CA TYR A 252 -14.37 -9.64 -5.40
C TYR A 252 -14.02 -8.38 -4.58
N ILE A 253 -13.21 -7.47 -5.13
CA ILE A 253 -12.84 -6.21 -4.44
C ILE A 253 -14.09 -5.39 -4.13
N VAL A 254 -15.04 -5.26 -5.05
CA VAL A 254 -16.31 -4.55 -4.82
C VAL A 254 -17.14 -5.23 -3.74
N TYR A 255 -17.30 -6.57 -3.80
CA TYR A 255 -17.99 -7.33 -2.76
C TYR A 255 -17.38 -7.08 -1.38
N ARG A 256 -16.05 -7.06 -1.27
CA ARG A 256 -15.34 -6.79 -0.01
C ARG A 256 -15.48 -5.35 0.44
N LEU A 257 -15.36 -4.40 -0.47
CA LEU A 257 -15.49 -2.98 -0.17
C LEU A 257 -16.89 -2.68 0.40
N ILE A 258 -17.93 -3.28 -0.18
CA ILE A 258 -19.31 -3.17 0.35
C ILE A 258 -19.42 -3.90 1.69
N GLY A 259 -18.96 -5.16 1.77
CA GLY A 259 -19.07 -5.96 3.00
C GLY A 259 -18.40 -5.35 4.23
N ILE A 260 -17.29 -4.64 4.05
CA ILE A 260 -16.57 -3.95 5.14
C ILE A 260 -17.29 -2.66 5.58
N ASN A 261 -18.02 -2.00 4.67
CA ASN A 261 -18.71 -0.73 4.91
C ASN A 261 -20.21 -0.87 5.16
N SER A 262 -20.78 -2.07 5.01
CA SER A 262 -22.18 -2.34 5.33
C SER A 262 -22.43 -2.22 6.83
N PRO A 263 -23.58 -1.66 7.24
CA PRO A 263 -23.95 -1.57 8.65
C PRO A 263 -24.14 -2.98 9.22
N VAL A 264 -23.56 -3.21 10.39
CA VAL A 264 -23.71 -4.46 11.14
C VAL A 264 -25.01 -4.36 11.97
N PRO A 265 -25.86 -5.40 12.00
CA PRO A 265 -27.09 -5.39 12.79
C PRO A 265 -26.82 -5.16 14.29
N ASP A 266 -27.67 -4.33 14.90
CA ASP A 266 -27.56 -3.97 16.33
C ASP A 266 -27.48 -5.23 17.22
N GLY A 267 -26.47 -5.27 18.08
CA GLY A 267 -26.23 -6.37 19.02
C GLY A 267 -25.21 -7.43 18.58
N THR A 268 -24.61 -7.30 17.40
CA THR A 268 -23.48 -8.14 16.97
C THR A 268 -22.15 -7.38 17.04
N ILE A 269 -21.07 -8.07 17.46
CA ILE A 269 -19.72 -7.48 17.55
C ILE A 269 -19.25 -7.18 16.12
N ASP A 270 -18.98 -5.91 15.81
CA ASP A 270 -18.46 -5.49 14.51
C ASP A 270 -16.96 -5.84 14.40
N PRO A 271 -16.58 -6.85 13.58
CA PRO A 271 -15.19 -7.31 13.50
C PRO A 271 -14.29 -6.32 12.76
N TYR A 272 -14.86 -5.32 12.06
CA TYR A 272 -14.12 -4.35 11.25
C TYR A 272 -14.08 -2.96 11.86
N GLN A 273 -14.74 -2.72 13.01
CA GLN A 273 -14.84 -1.39 13.62
C GLN A 273 -13.51 -0.63 13.63
N PHE A 274 -12.44 -1.34 13.98
CA PHE A 274 -11.11 -0.77 14.13
C PHE A 274 -10.26 -0.81 12.88
N THR A 275 -10.49 -1.72 11.94
CA THR A 275 -9.64 -1.88 10.73
C THR A 275 -10.29 -1.33 9.46
N ARG A 276 -11.58 -0.97 9.53
CA ARG A 276 -12.42 -0.54 8.40
C ARG A 276 -11.79 0.55 7.55
N ARG A 277 -11.25 1.60 8.17
CA ARG A 277 -10.76 2.77 7.43
C ARG A 277 -9.54 2.43 6.58
N LEU A 278 -8.59 1.67 7.12
CA LEU A 278 -7.39 1.30 6.38
C LEU A 278 -7.66 0.21 5.34
N LEU A 279 -8.49 -0.78 5.67
CA LEU A 279 -8.92 -1.79 4.70
C LEU A 279 -9.68 -1.14 3.54
N THR A 280 -10.56 -0.19 3.83
CA THR A 280 -11.30 0.58 2.81
C THR A 280 -10.34 1.40 1.96
N PHE A 281 -9.39 2.13 2.57
CA PHE A 281 -8.37 2.87 1.83
C PHE A 281 -7.60 1.97 0.85
N THR A 282 -7.07 0.85 1.34
CA THR A 282 -6.28 -0.09 0.55
C THR A 282 -7.10 -0.73 -0.57
N LEU A 283 -8.35 -1.12 -0.30
CA LEU A 283 -9.25 -1.68 -1.31
C LEU A 283 -9.68 -0.64 -2.35
N SER A 284 -9.95 0.60 -1.95
CA SER A 284 -10.28 1.69 -2.88
C SER A 284 -9.13 2.01 -3.82
N VAL A 285 -7.90 2.05 -3.32
CA VAL A 285 -6.71 2.27 -4.16
C VAL A 285 -6.50 1.08 -5.10
N THR A 286 -6.57 -0.16 -4.59
CA THR A 286 -6.46 -1.38 -5.40
C THR A 286 -7.54 -1.41 -6.49
N PHE A 287 -8.77 -1.02 -6.19
CA PHE A 287 -9.86 -0.96 -7.17
C PHE A 287 -9.51 -0.03 -8.34
N ILE A 288 -9.03 1.19 -8.04
CA ILE A 288 -8.65 2.18 -9.05
C ILE A 288 -7.48 1.67 -9.91
N LEU A 289 -6.47 1.07 -9.28
CA LEU A 289 -5.31 0.51 -9.99
C LEU A 289 -5.71 -0.65 -10.90
N VAL A 290 -6.51 -1.61 -10.41
CA VAL A 290 -6.99 -2.74 -11.22
C VAL A 290 -7.87 -2.27 -12.39
N CYS A 291 -8.70 -1.24 -12.20
CA CYS A 291 -9.45 -0.63 -13.30
C CYS A 291 -8.53 -0.06 -14.39
N ALA A 292 -7.48 0.66 -13.98
CA ALA A 292 -6.47 1.16 -14.90
C ALA A 292 -5.70 0.01 -15.59
N THR A 293 -5.37 -1.07 -14.86
CA THR A 293 -4.70 -2.27 -15.39
C THR A 293 -5.56 -2.97 -16.45
N ILE A 294 -6.86 -3.11 -16.22
CA ILE A 294 -7.80 -3.66 -17.22
C ILE A 294 -7.86 -2.75 -18.45
N TYR A 295 -8.01 -1.44 -18.25
CA TYR A 295 -8.08 -0.47 -19.35
C TYR A 295 -6.84 -0.50 -20.26
N TYR A 296 -5.64 -0.40 -19.67
CA TYR A 296 -4.39 -0.48 -20.43
C TYR A 296 -4.11 -1.89 -20.96
N GLY A 297 -4.57 -2.93 -20.26
CA GLY A 297 -4.55 -4.32 -20.72
C GLY A 297 -5.30 -4.49 -22.04
N ILE A 298 -6.53 -3.96 -22.13
CA ILE A 298 -7.35 -4.02 -23.35
C ILE A 298 -6.67 -3.25 -24.50
N ILE A 299 -6.08 -2.09 -24.23
CA ILE A 299 -5.35 -1.32 -25.24
C ILE A 299 -4.15 -2.11 -25.78
N CYS A 300 -3.35 -2.70 -24.89
CA CYS A 300 -2.18 -3.50 -25.27
C CYS A 300 -2.60 -4.75 -26.04
N PHE A 301 -3.63 -5.47 -25.59
CA PHE A 301 -4.18 -6.61 -26.30
C PHE A 301 -4.64 -6.25 -27.71
N ARG A 302 -5.34 -5.12 -27.88
CA ARG A 302 -5.78 -4.65 -29.20
C ARG A 302 -4.60 -4.31 -30.11
N ASN A 303 -3.51 -3.77 -29.57
CA ASN A 303 -2.29 -3.49 -30.33
C ASN A 303 -1.62 -4.80 -30.79
N MET A 304 -1.47 -5.78 -29.89
CA MET A 304 -0.91 -7.10 -30.20
C MET A 304 -1.78 -7.88 -31.21
N ALA A 305 -3.10 -7.78 -31.09
CA ALA A 305 -4.04 -8.40 -32.03
C ALA A 305 -3.93 -7.81 -33.46
N ARG A 306 -3.49 -6.56 -33.58
CA ARG A 306 -3.17 -5.90 -34.85
C ARG A 306 -1.76 -6.18 -35.35
N GLY A 307 -1.00 -7.03 -34.65
CA GLY A 307 0.38 -7.39 -35.01
C GLY A 307 1.43 -6.34 -34.65
N ILE A 308 1.11 -5.37 -33.79
CA ILE A 308 2.05 -4.36 -33.33
C ILE A 308 2.68 -4.86 -32.02
N TYR A 309 3.87 -5.42 -32.13
CA TYR A 309 4.71 -5.85 -31.01
C TYR A 309 5.85 -4.86 -30.81
N ILE A 310 6.32 -4.72 -29.57
CA ILE A 310 7.43 -3.82 -29.23
C ILE A 310 8.74 -4.61 -29.17
N TYR A 311 8.70 -5.80 -28.57
CA TYR A 311 9.79 -6.77 -28.53
C TYR A 311 9.71 -7.79 -29.66
#